data_AF-A0A1R3RIU0-F1
#
_entry.id   AF-A0A1R3RIU0-F1
#
_cell.length_a   1.000
_cell.length_b   1.000
_cell.length_c   1.000
_cell.angle_alpha   90.00
_cell.angle_beta   90.00
_cell.angle_gamma   90.00
#
_symmetry.space_group_name_H-M   'P 1'
#
loop_
_entity.id
_entity.type
_entity.pdbx_description
1 polymer ?
#
loop_
_entity_poly.entity_id
_entity_poly.type
_entity_poly.pdbx_seq_one_letter_code
_entity_poly.pdbx_strand_id
1 'polypeptide(L)'
;MTMTMTMTMTMTMERKWTPSIWATGEEWTIRADCVVGCDGAHSAIRQSLDIPVDGGPIPRAFQITGTSSEEIVYDLLGGMSGRPFPIPIDEVLVRSTWTPSVALAQTYAGPKHRIFIAGDACHQTVPTGGYGMNTGIADGYDIGWTRDASLL
;
A
#
# COMPACT_ATOMS: atom_id res chain seq x y z
N MET A 1 -28.78 -21.54 -7.82
CA MET A 1 -27.60 -22.25 -8.38
C MET A 1 -26.36 -21.58 -7.80
N THR A 2 -25.85 -22.11 -6.69
CA THR A 2 -24.80 -21.47 -5.88
C THR A 2 -23.45 -21.68 -6.57
N MET A 3 -22.87 -20.64 -7.19
CA MET A 3 -21.51 -20.72 -7.71
C MET A 3 -20.53 -20.73 -6.53
N THR A 4 -19.97 -21.90 -6.23
CA THR A 4 -18.81 -22.04 -5.36
C THR A 4 -17.62 -21.41 -6.06
N MET A 5 -17.17 -20.25 -5.59
CA MET A 5 -15.93 -19.63 -6.04
C MET A 5 -14.85 -20.04 -5.05
N THR A 6 -14.12 -21.10 -5.37
CA THR A 6 -12.95 -21.53 -4.60
C THR A 6 -11.78 -20.64 -5.04
N MET A 7 -11.47 -19.62 -4.26
CA MET A 7 -10.25 -18.84 -4.45
C MET A 7 -9.16 -19.50 -3.60
N THR A 8 -8.31 -20.28 -4.24
CA THR A 8 -7.09 -20.80 -3.59
C THR A 8 -6.08 -19.66 -3.56
N MET A 9 -6.05 -18.92 -2.46
CA MET A 9 -4.99 -17.95 -2.21
C MET A 9 -3.82 -18.69 -1.56
N THR A 10 -2.90 -19.20 -2.37
CA THR A 10 -1.62 -19.74 -1.88
C THR A 10 -0.75 -18.56 -1.46
N MET A 11 -0.75 -18.25 -0.16
CA MET A 11 0.09 -17.20 0.40
C MET A 11 1.46 -17.76 0.77
N THR A 12 2.37 -17.84 -0.20
CA THR A 12 3.79 -18.12 0.07
C THR A 12 4.47 -16.82 0.49
N MET A 13 4.57 -16.57 1.80
CA MET A 13 5.27 -15.40 2.33
C MET A 13 6.78 -15.57 2.18
N GLU A 14 7.38 -14.98 1.16
CA GLU A 14 8.84 -14.91 1.03
C GLU A 14 9.45 -13.82 1.92
N ARG A 15 10.60 -14.16 2.51
CA ARG A 15 11.33 -13.41 3.53
C ARG A 15 11.78 -12.04 3.04
N LYS A 16 11.28 -10.96 3.67
CA LYS A 16 12.10 -10.01 4.45
C LYS A 16 11.28 -8.86 5.04
N TRP A 17 11.10 -8.88 6.36
CA TRP A 17 11.57 -7.89 7.35
C TRP A 17 10.75 -8.10 8.65
N THR A 18 11.38 -8.50 9.75
CA THR A 18 10.78 -8.97 11.02
C THR A 18 10.71 -7.86 12.08
N PRO A 19 9.69 -7.82 12.99
CA PRO A 19 9.44 -8.86 13.99
C PRO A 19 8.01 -9.45 14.04
N SER A 20 8.00 -10.79 13.96
CA SER A 20 6.99 -11.76 14.39
C SER A 20 5.54 -11.68 13.87
N ILE A 21 5.33 -12.26 12.68
CA ILE A 21 4.24 -13.22 12.46
C ILE A 21 4.89 -14.49 11.88
N TRP A 22 4.58 -15.63 12.47
CA TRP A 22 5.17 -16.93 12.18
C TRP A 22 4.77 -17.42 10.78
N ALA A 23 5.68 -17.37 9.81
CA ALA A 23 5.51 -18.09 8.55
C ALA A 23 5.97 -19.55 8.75
N THR A 24 5.04 -20.46 8.97
CA THR A 24 5.31 -21.90 9.16
C THR A 24 5.60 -22.63 7.85
N GLY A 25 5.40 -21.98 6.69
CA GLY A 25 5.42 -22.62 5.38
C GLY A 25 4.20 -23.50 5.11
N GLU A 26 3.21 -23.45 6.00
CA GLU A 26 1.98 -24.23 5.92
C GLU A 26 0.94 -23.51 5.07
N GLU A 27 0.33 -24.25 4.15
CA GLU A 27 -0.75 -23.73 3.31
C GLU A 27 -2.11 -23.95 3.97
N TRP A 28 -2.90 -22.88 4.04
CA TRP A 28 -4.24 -22.91 4.57
C TRP A 28 -5.23 -22.48 3.50
N THR A 29 -6.34 -23.20 3.36
CA THR A 29 -7.45 -22.78 2.51
C THR A 29 -8.55 -22.18 3.38
N ILE A 30 -8.86 -20.91 3.14
CA ILE A 30 -9.93 -20.18 3.84
C ILE A 30 -11.08 -19.97 2.86
N ARG A 31 -12.30 -20.27 3.30
CA ARG A 31 -13.53 -19.91 2.56
C ARG A 31 -14.17 -18.72 3.24
N ALA A 32 -14.44 -17.67 2.47
CA ALA A 32 -15.13 -16.48 2.93
C ALA A 32 -16.19 -16.05 1.93
N ASP A 33 -17.24 -15.38 2.41
CA ASP A 33 -18.28 -14.80 1.55
C ASP A 33 -17.80 -13.52 0.85
N CYS A 34 -16.75 -12.90 1.39
CA CYS A 34 -16.09 -11.73 0.83
C CYS A 34 -14.61 -11.68 1.24
N VAL A 35 -13.76 -11.10 0.38
CA VAL A 35 -12.34 -10.83 0.66
C VAL A 35 -12.05 -9.35 0.41
N VAL A 36 -11.22 -8.74 1.25
CA VAL A 36 -10.71 -7.36 1.04
C VAL A 36 -9.19 -7.39 1.05
N GLY A 37 -8.57 -7.00 -0.06
CA GLY A 37 -7.14 -6.89 -0.23
C GLY A 37 -6.61 -5.55 0.25
N CYS A 38 -5.99 -5.56 1.42
CA CYS A 38 -5.27 -4.44 2.02
C CYS A 38 -3.75 -4.72 2.08
N ASP A 39 -3.23 -5.35 1.03
CA ASP A 39 -1.88 -5.93 0.95
C ASP A 39 -0.85 -5.02 0.24
N GLY A 40 -1.20 -3.74 0.07
CA GLY A 40 -0.27 -2.67 -0.27
C GLY A 40 0.10 -2.56 -1.76
N ALA A 41 1.16 -1.79 -2.03
CA ALA A 41 1.53 -1.32 -3.36
C ALA A 41 1.73 -2.42 -4.43
N HIS A 42 2.15 -3.60 -3.99
CA HIS A 42 2.39 -4.78 -4.82
C HIS A 42 1.32 -5.85 -4.62
N SER A 43 0.08 -5.44 -4.32
CA SER A 43 -1.04 -6.31 -3.99
C SER A 43 -1.10 -7.57 -4.86
N ALA A 44 -0.99 -8.72 -4.20
CA ALA A 44 -1.14 -10.03 -4.81
C ALA A 44 -2.62 -10.27 -5.16
N ILE A 45 -3.54 -9.77 -4.33
CA ILE A 45 -4.99 -9.87 -4.59
C ILE A 45 -5.34 -9.13 -5.88
N ARG A 46 -4.92 -7.87 -6.02
CA ARG A 46 -5.15 -7.09 -7.25
C ARG A 46 -4.60 -7.79 -8.48
N GLN A 47 -3.37 -8.31 -8.40
CA GLN A 47 -2.73 -9.03 -9.50
C GLN A 47 -3.48 -10.32 -9.87
N SER A 48 -3.96 -11.07 -8.87
CA SER A 48 -4.74 -12.30 -9.11
C SER A 48 -6.09 -12.05 -9.78
N LEU A 49 -6.60 -10.82 -9.71
CA LEU A 49 -7.84 -10.38 -10.36
C LEU A 49 -7.59 -9.77 -11.74
N ASP A 50 -6.34 -9.72 -12.20
CA ASP A 50 -5.92 -9.06 -13.44
C ASP A 50 -6.42 -7.60 -13.54
N ILE A 51 -6.52 -6.90 -12.41
CA ILE A 51 -6.98 -5.50 -12.39
C ILE A 51 -5.85 -4.58 -12.85
N PRO A 52 -6.02 -3.84 -13.97
CA PRO A 52 -5.01 -2.93 -14.47
C PRO A 52 -4.83 -1.73 -13.53
N VAL A 53 -3.61 -1.19 -13.54
CA VAL A 53 -3.26 0.03 -12.83
C VAL A 53 -2.67 1.04 -13.78
N ASP A 54 -3.27 2.21 -13.79
CA ASP A 54 -2.80 3.36 -14.54
C ASP A 54 -1.82 4.16 -13.68
N GLY A 55 -0.72 4.64 -14.29
CA GLY A 55 0.32 5.40 -13.60
C GLY A 55 1.53 4.56 -13.17
N GLY A 56 2.30 5.06 -12.21
CA GLY A 56 3.54 4.44 -11.77
C GLY A 56 4.48 5.40 -11.03
N PRO A 57 5.78 5.05 -10.93
CA PRO A 57 6.78 5.86 -10.27
C PRO A 57 6.87 7.27 -10.88
N ILE A 58 6.93 8.29 -10.02
CA ILE A 58 7.13 9.66 -10.51
C ILE A 58 8.55 9.83 -11.07
N PRO A 59 8.79 10.78 -11.99
CA PRO A 59 10.13 11.01 -12.52
C PRO A 59 11.15 11.30 -11.40
N ARG A 60 12.38 10.78 -11.54
CA ARG A 60 13.46 10.95 -10.54
C ARG A 60 13.73 12.41 -10.15
N ALA A 61 13.50 13.36 -11.06
CA ALA A 61 13.67 14.79 -10.79
C ALA A 61 12.74 15.32 -9.66
N PHE A 62 11.67 14.60 -9.34
CA PHE A 62 10.72 14.96 -8.27
C PHE A 62 10.86 14.07 -7.03
N GLN A 63 11.86 13.20 -7.00
CA GLN A 63 12.13 12.32 -5.87
C GLN A 63 13.14 12.98 -4.93
N ILE A 64 12.99 12.76 -3.63
CA ILE A 64 13.99 13.17 -2.65
C ILE A 64 15.19 12.24 -2.80
N THR A 65 16.30 12.77 -3.29
CA THR A 65 17.55 12.05 -3.47
C THR A 65 18.60 12.61 -2.53
N GLY A 66 19.21 11.77 -1.70
CA GLY A 66 20.30 12.15 -0.81
C GLY A 66 21.04 10.93 -0.31
N THR A 67 22.27 11.12 0.14
CA THR A 67 23.18 10.05 0.57
C THR A 67 23.06 9.75 2.06
N SER A 68 22.78 10.77 2.87
CA SER A 68 22.58 10.66 4.32
C SER A 68 21.25 11.29 4.77
N SER A 69 20.77 10.88 5.95
CA SER A 69 19.52 11.42 6.52
C SER A 69 19.68 12.89 6.90
N GLU A 70 20.87 13.25 7.37
CA GLU A 70 21.30 14.59 7.76
C GLU A 70 21.27 15.54 6.56
N GLU A 71 21.89 15.15 5.44
CA GLU A 71 21.87 15.95 4.19
C GLU A 71 20.43 16.20 3.72
N ILE A 72 19.59 15.16 3.69
CA ILE A 72 18.19 15.28 3.27
C ILE A 72 17.43 16.25 4.18
N VAL A 73 17.60 16.14 5.50
CA VAL A 73 16.94 17.02 6.47
C VAL A 73 17.43 18.46 6.34
N TYR A 74 18.74 18.68 6.23
CA TYR A 74 19.32 20.02 6.15
C TYR A 74 18.94 20.72 4.84
N ASP A 75 18.85 19.98 3.74
CA ASP A 75 18.43 20.51 2.44
C ASP A 75 16.93 20.78 2.40
N LEU A 76 16.10 19.85 2.88
CA LEU A 76 14.64 20.01 2.88
C LEU A 76 14.19 21.13 3.82
N LEU A 77 14.80 21.23 5.01
CA LEU A 77 14.44 22.23 6.03
C LEU A 77 15.25 23.53 5.95
N GLY A 78 16.42 23.54 5.29
CA GLY A 78 17.18 24.77 4.97
C GLY A 78 16.45 25.74 4.05
N GLY A 79 15.32 25.30 3.49
CA GLY A 79 14.39 26.08 2.70
C GLY A 79 14.92 26.40 1.30
N MET A 80 14.13 27.14 0.53
CA MET A 80 14.47 27.59 -0.83
C MET A 80 15.66 28.56 -0.90
N SER A 81 16.29 28.86 0.24
CA SER A 81 17.43 29.77 0.35
C SER A 81 18.73 29.20 -0.23
N GLY A 82 18.76 27.89 -0.51
CA GLY A 82 19.94 27.18 -1.04
C GLY A 82 21.07 27.04 -0.03
N ARG A 83 20.83 27.35 1.26
CA ARG A 83 21.82 27.20 2.33
C ARG A 83 21.31 26.12 3.30
N PRO A 84 22.05 25.01 3.47
CA PRO A 84 21.68 23.98 4.45
C PRO A 84 21.57 24.60 5.84
N PHE A 85 20.50 24.27 6.57
CA PHE A 85 20.37 24.65 7.98
C PHE A 85 20.77 23.45 8.84
N PRO A 86 21.95 23.45 9.50
CA PRO A 86 22.42 22.30 10.26
C PRO A 86 21.58 22.16 11.53
N ILE A 87 20.77 21.12 11.59
CA ILE A 87 19.97 20.75 12.76
C ILE A 87 20.71 19.60 13.46
N PRO A 88 21.11 19.73 14.74
CA PRO A 88 21.75 18.60 15.43
C PRO A 88 20.77 17.42 15.49
N ILE A 89 21.17 16.29 14.90
CA ILE A 89 20.47 15.01 14.96
C ILE A 89 21.24 14.14 15.95
N ASP A 90 20.61 13.82 17.08
CA ASP A 90 21.24 12.98 18.11
C ASP A 90 21.27 11.50 17.69
N GLU A 91 20.12 10.98 17.23
CA GLU A 91 19.97 9.57 16.84
C GLU A 91 18.94 9.41 15.71
N VAL A 92 19.28 8.59 14.71
CA VAL A 92 18.36 8.16 13.64
C VAL A 92 17.77 6.80 14.00
N LEU A 93 16.53 6.79 14.49
CA LEU A 93 15.86 5.55 14.91
C LEU A 93 15.48 4.64 13.72
N VAL A 94 14.96 5.22 12.64
CA VAL A 94 14.51 4.50 11.45
C VAL A 94 14.77 5.36 10.21
N ARG A 95 15.29 4.73 9.15
CA ARG A 95 15.35 5.32 7.81
C ARG A 95 14.86 4.30 6.79
N SER A 96 14.09 4.77 5.81
CA SER A 96 13.66 3.96 4.66
C SER A 96 13.72 4.80 3.40
N THR A 97 14.26 4.21 2.34
CA THR A 97 14.20 4.78 1.00
C THR A 97 12.94 4.27 0.31
N TRP A 98 12.11 5.18 -0.15
CA TRP A 98 10.86 4.86 -0.83
C TRP A 98 10.79 5.59 -2.17
N THR A 99 10.36 4.88 -3.20
CA THR A 99 10.15 5.44 -4.53
C THR A 99 8.67 5.84 -4.66
N PRO A 100 8.36 7.15 -4.66
CA PRO A 100 6.98 7.60 -4.77
C PRO A 100 6.39 7.25 -6.14
N SER A 101 5.13 6.84 -6.12
CA SER A 101 4.34 6.51 -7.29
C SER A 101 3.00 7.23 -7.23
N VAL A 102 2.47 7.60 -8.40
CA VAL A 102 1.07 8.01 -8.55
C VAL A 102 0.42 6.96 -9.42
N ALA A 103 -0.43 6.14 -8.81
CA ALA A 103 -1.01 4.98 -9.48
C ALA A 103 -2.46 4.78 -9.04
N LEU A 104 -3.32 4.30 -9.94
CA LEU A 104 -4.73 4.07 -9.69
C LEU A 104 -5.21 2.80 -10.38
N ALA A 105 -5.82 1.90 -9.63
CA ALA A 105 -6.50 0.73 -10.16
C ALA A 105 -7.78 1.13 -10.91
N GLN A 106 -8.03 0.51 -12.07
CA GLN A 106 -9.20 0.83 -12.90
C GLN A 106 -10.53 0.44 -12.26
N THR A 107 -10.51 -0.51 -11.31
CA THR A 107 -11.66 -0.91 -10.49
C THR A 107 -11.19 -1.35 -9.12
N TYR A 108 -12.00 -1.11 -8.10
CA TYR A 108 -11.70 -1.47 -6.71
C TYR A 108 -12.43 -2.75 -6.28
N ALA A 109 -13.24 -3.31 -7.17
CA ALA A 109 -14.01 -4.53 -6.94
C ALA A 109 -13.77 -5.55 -8.06
N GLY A 110 -13.58 -6.79 -7.63
CA GLY A 110 -13.52 -7.96 -8.49
C GLY A 110 -14.91 -8.52 -8.85
N PRO A 111 -14.95 -9.70 -9.48
CA PRO A 111 -16.19 -10.30 -9.98
C PRO A 111 -17.26 -10.44 -8.91
N LYS A 112 -18.52 -10.19 -9.30
CA LYS A 112 -19.72 -10.34 -8.46
C LYS A 112 -19.68 -9.55 -7.15
N HIS A 113 -18.80 -8.55 -7.02
CA HIS A 113 -18.64 -7.77 -5.80
C HIS A 113 -18.38 -8.66 -4.57
N ARG A 114 -17.50 -9.66 -4.71
CA ARG A 114 -17.09 -10.56 -3.61
C ARG A 114 -15.63 -10.36 -3.18
N ILE A 115 -14.86 -9.59 -3.96
CA ILE A 115 -13.46 -9.29 -3.67
C ILE A 115 -13.27 -7.79 -3.87
N PHE A 116 -12.65 -7.13 -2.90
CA PHE A 116 -12.37 -5.68 -2.91
C PHE A 116 -10.88 -5.46 -2.71
N ILE A 117 -10.40 -4.28 -3.10
CA ILE A 117 -9.06 -3.81 -2.79
C ILE A 117 -9.15 -2.41 -2.18
N ALA A 118 -8.24 -2.09 -1.25
CA ALA A 118 -8.25 -0.84 -0.49
C ALA A 118 -6.83 -0.31 -0.24
N GLY A 119 -6.69 1.01 -0.07
CA GLY A 119 -5.42 1.68 0.17
C GLY A 119 -4.41 1.51 -0.98
N ASP A 120 -3.15 1.26 -0.64
CA ASP A 120 -2.05 1.15 -1.63
C ASP A 120 -2.24 0.02 -2.66
N ALA A 121 -3.14 -0.94 -2.39
CA ALA A 121 -3.55 -1.95 -3.36
C ALA A 121 -4.32 -1.33 -4.54
N CYS A 122 -5.09 -0.26 -4.31
CA CYS A 122 -5.92 0.39 -5.32
C CYS A 122 -5.47 1.79 -5.73
N HIS A 123 -4.80 2.55 -4.86
CA HIS A 123 -4.28 3.87 -5.20
C HIS A 123 -2.97 4.15 -4.49
N GLN A 124 -2.04 4.82 -5.19
CA GLN A 124 -0.78 5.28 -4.64
C GLN A 124 -0.69 6.78 -4.88
N THR A 125 -0.28 7.50 -3.84
CA THR A 125 -0.16 8.94 -3.88
C THR A 125 1.23 9.37 -3.46
N VAL A 126 1.68 10.50 -3.99
CA VAL A 126 2.86 11.19 -3.45
C VAL A 126 2.55 11.68 -2.04
N PRO A 127 3.56 11.81 -1.16
CA PRO A 127 3.33 12.09 0.26
C PRO A 127 2.77 13.50 0.49
N THR A 128 2.86 14.38 -0.51
CA THR A 128 2.34 15.74 -0.48
C THR A 128 0.84 15.74 -0.23
N GLY A 129 0.42 16.32 0.90
CA GLY A 129 -0.99 16.38 1.32
C GLY A 129 -1.42 15.23 2.25
N GLY A 130 -0.55 14.25 2.52
CA GLY A 130 -0.82 13.19 3.49
C GLY A 130 -1.95 12.25 3.12
N TYR A 131 -2.29 12.10 1.84
CA TYR A 131 -3.49 11.38 1.42
C TYR A 131 -3.41 9.85 1.56
N GLY A 132 -2.26 9.22 1.33
CA GLY A 132 -2.14 7.75 1.24
C GLY A 132 -2.85 6.97 2.36
N MET A 133 -2.42 7.14 3.61
CA MET A 133 -3.04 6.45 4.76
C MET A 133 -4.48 6.90 5.00
N ASN A 134 -4.77 8.19 4.87
CA ASN A 134 -6.09 8.74 5.17
C ASN A 134 -7.16 8.20 4.21
N THR A 135 -6.86 8.18 2.90
CA THR A 135 -7.76 7.62 1.89
C THR A 135 -7.89 6.12 2.04
N GLY A 136 -6.81 5.39 2.37
CA GLY A 136 -6.89 3.94 2.62
C GLY A 136 -7.79 3.57 3.80
N ILE A 137 -7.76 4.37 4.89
CA ILE A 137 -8.69 4.21 6.01
C ILE A 137 -10.13 4.47 5.57
N ALA A 138 -10.35 5.51 4.75
CA ALA A 138 -11.66 5.84 4.21
C ALA A 138 -12.22 4.71 3.32
N ASP A 139 -11.39 4.08 2.48
CA ASP A 139 -11.80 2.92 1.67
C ASP A 139 -12.26 1.76 2.58
N GLY A 140 -11.46 1.45 3.60
CA GLY A 140 -11.78 0.38 4.55
C GLY A 140 -13.08 0.64 5.30
N TYR A 141 -13.30 1.89 5.71
CA TYR A 141 -14.55 2.31 6.32
C TYR A 141 -15.73 2.13 5.36
N ASP A 142 -15.62 2.61 4.12
CA ASP A 142 -16.67 2.55 3.12
C ASP A 142 -17.06 1.12 2.74
N ILE A 143 -16.05 0.25 2.57
CA ILE A 143 -16.27 -1.17 2.31
C ILE A 143 -16.96 -1.82 3.52
N GLY A 144 -16.53 -1.51 4.74
CA GLY A 144 -17.04 -2.12 5.97
C GLY A 144 -18.56 -2.02 6.09
N TRP A 145 -19.12 -0.81 5.99
CA TRP A 145 -20.57 -0.61 6.15
C TRP A 145 -21.37 -1.12 4.94
N THR A 146 -20.83 -0.98 3.72
CA THR A 146 -21.50 -1.48 2.50
C THR A 146 -21.61 -3.00 2.51
N ARG A 147 -20.58 -3.70 3.00
CA ARG A 147 -20.59 -5.17 3.11
C ARG A 147 -21.57 -5.63 4.17
N ASP A 148 -21.58 -4.99 5.32
CA ASP A 148 -22.51 -5.30 6.41
C ASP A 148 -23.97 -5.18 5.95
N ALA A 149 -24.30 -4.10 5.23
CA ALA A 149 -25.63 -3.89 4.66
C ALA A 149 -26.02 -4.92 3.56
N SER A 150 -25.05 -5.54 2.88
CA SER A 150 -25.28 -6.54 1.83
C SER A 150 -25.37 -7.99 2.33
N LEU A 151 -25.05 -8.21 3.61
CA LEU A 151 -25.10 -9.52 4.28
C LEU A 151 -26.38 -9.70 5.12
N LEU A 152 -27.23 -8.67 5.23
CA LEU A 152 -28.57 -8.68 5.81
C LEU A 152 -29.64 -9.02 4.76
#